data_AF-A0A950KB55-F1
#
_entry.id   AF-A0A950KB55-F1
#
_cell.length_a   1.000
_cell.length_b   1.000
_cell.length_c   1.000
_cell.angle_alpha   90.00
_cell.angle_beta   90.00
_cell.angle_gamma   90.00
#
_symmetry.space_group_name_H-M   'P 1'
#
loop_
_entity.id
_entity.type
_entity.pdbx_description
1 polymer ?
#
loop_
_entity_poly.entity_id
_entity_poly.type
_entity_poly.pdbx_seq_one_letter_code
_entity_poly.pdbx_strand_id
1 'polypeptide(L)'
;MADRLSLANALAEARIDRPAAERIATEIIEAIHENVARKSDLDATRNELKADIAAVRTELKADIAAVRAELQAVRAELKADIAALRAELRSEVAALRAEMASLENRLLIRLGGLMVILFGLMFAALRYLPPPH
;
A
#
# COMPACT_ATOMS: atom_id res chain seq x y z
N MET A 1 -9.61 37.27 -40.99
CA MET A 1 -10.19 38.10 -39.91
C MET A 1 -10.86 39.26 -40.61
N ALA A 2 -12.18 39.44 -40.45
CA ALA A 2 -12.86 40.56 -41.10
C ALA A 2 -12.29 41.86 -40.52
N ASP A 3 -11.61 42.64 -41.36
CA ASP A 3 -11.05 43.91 -40.94
C ASP A 3 -12.19 44.94 -40.80
N ARG A 4 -12.10 45.83 -39.81
CA ARG A 4 -13.11 46.87 -39.55
C ARG A 4 -13.37 47.71 -40.81
N LEU A 5 -12.31 47.99 -41.57
CA LEU A 5 -12.40 48.75 -42.83
C LEU A 5 -13.15 47.98 -43.91
N SER A 6 -12.90 46.66 -44.02
CA SER A 6 -13.60 45.77 -44.95
C SER A 6 -15.10 45.69 -44.64
N LEU A 7 -15.45 45.57 -43.35
CA LEU A 7 -16.84 45.57 -42.89
C LEU A 7 -17.53 46.92 -43.10
N ALA A 8 -16.87 48.04 -42.79
CA ALA A 8 -17.41 49.37 -43.02
C ALA A 8 -17.64 49.67 -44.51
N ASN A 9 -16.76 49.19 -45.39
CA ASN A 9 -16.92 49.33 -46.84
C ASN A 9 -18.11 48.51 -47.37
N ALA A 10 -18.26 47.26 -46.92
CA ALA A 10 -19.40 46.41 -47.29
C ALA A 10 -20.76 47.00 -46.83
N LEU A 11 -20.80 47.61 -45.64
CA LEU A 11 -22.00 48.30 -45.14
C LEU A 11 -22.32 49.57 -45.97
N ALA A 12 -21.30 50.32 -46.39
CA ALA A 12 -21.48 51.48 -47.28
C ALA A 12 -21.98 51.07 -48.67
N GLU A 13 -21.49 49.95 -49.23
CA GLU A 13 -21.98 49.35 -50.48
C GLU A 13 -23.46 48.91 -50.37
N ALA A 14 -23.91 48.53 -49.17
CA ALA A 14 -25.31 48.23 -48.87
C ALA A 14 -26.20 49.47 -48.64
N ARG A 15 -25.73 50.68 -49.05
CA ARG A 15 -26.40 51.98 -48.85
C ARG A 15 -26.56 52.44 -47.40
N ILE A 16 -25.78 51.91 -46.46
CA ILE A 16 -25.71 52.51 -45.11
C ILE A 16 -24.81 53.75 -45.19
N ASP A 17 -25.27 54.87 -44.63
CA ASP A 17 -24.51 56.11 -44.60
C ASP A 17 -23.15 55.91 -43.93
N ARG A 18 -22.10 56.56 -44.47
CA ARG A 18 -20.70 56.27 -44.12
C ARG A 18 -20.40 56.34 -42.62
N PRO A 19 -20.77 57.41 -41.88
CA PRO A 19 -20.57 57.45 -40.43
C PRO A 19 -21.38 56.42 -39.65
N ALA A 20 -22.54 55.98 -40.15
CA ALA A 20 -23.30 54.88 -39.53
C ALA A 20 -22.61 53.52 -39.77
N ALA A 21 -22.12 53.28 -40.98
CA ALA A 21 -21.36 52.06 -41.33
C ALA A 21 -20.08 51.92 -40.48
N GLU A 22 -19.35 53.01 -40.24
CA GLU A 22 -18.14 52.98 -39.39
C GLU A 22 -18.46 52.71 -37.92
N ARG A 23 -19.52 53.30 -37.37
CA ARG A 23 -19.97 53.01 -35.99
C ARG A 23 -20.37 51.56 -35.83
N ILE A 24 -21.23 51.04 -36.72
CA ILE A 24 -21.68 49.64 -36.68
C ILE A 24 -20.49 48.67 -36.81
N ALA A 25 -19.56 48.94 -37.74
CA ALA A 25 -18.37 48.11 -37.89
C ALA A 25 -17.47 48.16 -36.63
N THR A 26 -17.43 49.29 -35.92
CA THR A 26 -16.70 49.41 -34.65
C THR A 26 -17.34 48.55 -33.58
N GLU A 27 -18.64 48.73 -33.35
CA GLU A 27 -19.39 48.04 -32.30
C GLU A 27 -19.37 46.52 -32.51
N ILE A 28 -19.53 46.05 -33.75
CA ILE A 28 -19.46 44.61 -34.08
C ILE A 28 -18.06 44.05 -33.81
N ILE A 29 -17.00 44.73 -34.25
CA ILE A 29 -15.63 44.24 -34.08
C ILE A 29 -15.21 44.27 -32.60
N GLU A 30 -15.63 45.30 -31.85
CA GLU A 30 -15.39 45.40 -30.42
C GLU A 30 -16.12 44.30 -29.65
N ALA A 31 -17.42 44.09 -29.93
CA ALA A 31 -18.20 43.02 -29.31
C ALA A 31 -17.63 41.62 -29.62
N ILE A 32 -17.13 41.38 -30.84
CA ILE A 32 -16.45 40.11 -31.19
C ILE A 32 -15.14 39.96 -30.41
N HIS A 33 -14.33 41.01 -30.30
CA HIS A 33 -13.06 40.95 -29.58
C HIS A 33 -13.21 40.78 -28.07
N GLU A 34 -14.32 41.24 -27.49
CA GLU A 34 -14.61 41.09 -26.07
C GLU A 34 -15.19 39.71 -25.75
N ASN A 35 -16.08 39.17 -26.59
CA ASN A 35 -16.85 37.96 -26.25
C ASN A 35 -16.35 36.67 -26.92
N VAL A 36 -15.46 36.75 -27.92
CA VAL A 36 -14.97 35.57 -28.65
C VAL A 36 -13.53 35.27 -28.26
N ALA A 37 -13.29 34.06 -27.76
CA ALA A 37 -11.95 33.56 -27.48
C ALA A 37 -11.08 33.59 -28.74
N ARG A 38 -9.90 34.19 -28.62
CA ARG A 38 -8.92 34.22 -29.71
C ARG A 38 -8.19 32.88 -29.80
N LYS A 39 -7.58 32.64 -30.95
CA LYS A 39 -6.70 31.48 -31.14
C LYS A 39 -5.58 31.44 -30.08
N SER A 40 -5.05 32.60 -29.68
CA SER A 40 -4.04 32.72 -28.62
C SER A 40 -4.54 32.18 -27.28
N ASP A 41 -5.80 32.44 -26.95
CA ASP A 41 -6.40 32.07 -25.66
C ASP A 41 -6.58 30.56 -25.62
N LEU A 42 -7.08 29.98 -26.72
CA LEU A 42 -7.19 28.52 -26.88
C LEU A 42 -5.82 27.83 -26.86
N ASP A 43 -4.81 28.41 -27.51
CA ASP A 43 -3.45 27.86 -27.49
C ASP A 43 -2.83 27.94 -26.09
N ALA A 44 -3.08 29.02 -25.34
CA ALA A 44 -2.66 29.17 -23.95
C ALA A 44 -3.30 28.10 -23.05
N THR A 45 -4.64 27.97 -23.07
CA THR A 45 -5.35 26.94 -22.29
C THR A 45 -4.92 25.52 -22.69
N ARG A 46 -4.71 25.27 -23.99
CA ARG A 46 -4.22 23.96 -24.46
C ARG A 46 -2.83 23.64 -23.91
N ASN A 47 -1.95 24.62 -23.83
CA ASN A 47 -0.61 24.43 -23.30
C ASN A 47 -0.61 24.23 -21.78
N GLU A 48 -1.45 24.98 -21.06
CA GLU A 48 -1.69 24.80 -19.62
C GLU A 48 -2.19 23.38 -19.32
N LEU A 49 -3.25 22.95 -20.01
CA LEU A 49 -3.79 21.59 -19.83
C LEU A 49 -2.76 20.49 -20.16
N LYS A 50 -1.90 20.70 -21.16
CA LYS A 50 -0.79 19.77 -21.45
C LYS A 50 0.23 19.73 -20.31
N ALA A 51 0.55 20.88 -19.72
CA ALA A 51 1.46 20.97 -18.59
C ALA A 51 0.87 20.27 -17.36
N ASP A 52 -0.41 20.50 -17.06
CA ASP A 52 -1.12 19.85 -15.96
C ASP A 52 -1.18 18.33 -16.13
N ILE A 53 -1.52 17.85 -17.34
CA ILE A 53 -1.52 16.42 -17.64
C ILE A 53 -0.12 15.82 -17.46
N ALA A 54 0.93 16.53 -17.86
CA ALA A 54 2.31 16.08 -17.67
C ALA A 54 2.72 16.05 -16.19
N ALA A 55 2.29 17.05 -15.41
CA ALA A 55 2.53 17.13 -13.97
C ALA A 55 1.83 15.98 -13.25
N VAL A 56 0.52 15.79 -13.45
CA VAL A 56 -0.26 14.69 -12.86
C VAL A 56 0.31 13.33 -13.26
N ARG A 57 0.74 13.15 -14.52
CA ARG A 57 1.37 11.90 -14.96
C ARG A 57 2.69 11.63 -14.22
N THR A 58 3.44 12.67 -13.87
CA THR A 58 4.70 12.56 -13.14
C THR A 58 4.45 12.23 -11.68
N GLU A 59 3.49 12.91 -11.05
CA GLU A 59 3.03 12.66 -9.68
C GLU A 59 2.54 11.21 -9.53
N LEU A 60 1.62 10.76 -10.40
CA LEU A 60 1.11 9.39 -10.35
C LEU A 60 2.21 8.34 -10.53
N LYS A 61 3.24 8.62 -11.34
CA LYS A 61 4.39 7.70 -11.47
C LYS A 61 5.20 7.64 -10.17
N ALA A 62 5.38 8.76 -9.49
CA ALA A 62 6.07 8.81 -8.21
C ALA A 62 5.27 8.06 -7.14
N ASP A 63 3.96 8.28 -7.05
CA ASP A 63 3.07 7.59 -6.11
C ASP A 63 3.07 6.08 -6.34
N ILE A 64 2.95 5.64 -7.60
CA ILE A 64 3.02 4.21 -7.93
C ILE A 64 4.37 3.61 -7.52
N ALA A 65 5.47 4.34 -7.68
CA ALA A 65 6.79 3.88 -7.25
C ALA A 65 6.90 3.81 -5.72
N ALA A 66 6.37 4.79 -5.00
CA ALA A 66 6.33 4.82 -3.54
C ALA A 66 5.52 3.64 -2.98
N VAL A 67 4.28 3.44 -3.47
CA VAL A 67 3.42 2.32 -3.05
C VAL A 67 4.08 0.97 -3.35
N ARG A 68 4.76 0.83 -4.49
CA ARG A 68 5.53 -0.40 -4.79
C ARG A 68 6.66 -0.62 -3.80
N ALA A 69 7.39 0.42 -3.40
CA ALA A 69 8.45 0.32 -2.42
C ALA A 69 7.91 -0.08 -1.04
N GLU A 70 6.82 0.56 -0.59
CA GLU A 70 6.12 0.20 0.65
C GLU A 70 5.65 -1.26 0.63
N LEU A 71 5.05 -1.71 -0.47
CA LEU A 71 4.60 -3.10 -0.59
C LEU A 71 5.76 -4.11 -0.50
N GLN A 72 6.93 -3.78 -1.06
CA GLN A 72 8.12 -4.64 -0.93
C GLN A 72 8.66 -4.63 0.50
N ALA A 73 8.67 -3.48 1.17
CA ALA A 73 9.08 -3.36 2.56
C ALA A 73 8.18 -4.21 3.48
N VAL A 74 6.86 -4.06 3.37
CA VAL A 74 5.88 -4.86 4.14
C VAL A 74 6.03 -6.35 3.85
N ARG A 75 6.27 -6.75 2.59
CA ARG A 75 6.54 -8.16 2.25
C ARG A 75 7.80 -8.69 2.92
N ALA A 76 8.86 -7.88 2.99
CA ALA A 76 10.11 -8.27 3.61
C ALA A 76 9.95 -8.41 5.13
N GLU A 77 9.26 -7.46 5.76
CA GLU A 77 8.92 -7.47 7.19
C GLU A 77 8.09 -8.72 7.56
N LEU A 78 6.98 -8.97 6.86
CA LEU A 78 6.15 -10.16 7.11
C LEU A 78 6.93 -11.47 6.93
N LYS A 79 7.87 -11.53 5.98
CA LYS A 79 8.73 -12.70 5.79
C LYS A 79 9.70 -12.89 6.96
N ALA A 80 10.25 -11.79 7.49
CA ALA A 80 11.11 -11.82 8.67
C ALA A 80 10.32 -12.26 9.91
N ASP A 81 9.13 -11.70 10.13
CA ASP A 81 8.26 -12.07 11.26
C ASP A 81 7.86 -13.54 11.22
N ILE A 82 7.46 -14.05 10.04
CA ILE A 82 7.15 -15.47 9.87
C ILE A 82 8.38 -16.35 10.18
N ALA A 83 9.58 -15.93 9.79
CA ALA A 83 10.80 -16.66 10.09
C ALA A 83 11.13 -16.65 11.60
N ALA A 84 10.95 -15.49 12.25
CA ALA A 84 11.13 -15.34 13.69
C ALA A 84 10.14 -16.21 14.48
N LEU A 85 8.85 -16.14 14.17
CA LEU A 85 7.81 -16.96 14.81
C LEU A 85 8.06 -18.46 14.60
N ARG A 86 8.53 -18.88 13.41
CA ARG A 86 8.90 -20.28 13.18
C ARG A 86 10.10 -20.72 14.02
N ALA A 87 11.06 -19.84 14.25
CA ALA A 87 12.21 -20.13 15.09
C ALA A 87 11.81 -20.23 16.57
N GLU A 88 10.99 -19.29 17.04
CA GLU A 88 10.42 -19.28 18.39
C GLU A 88 9.62 -20.55 18.66
N LEU A 89 8.67 -20.90 17.79
CA LEU A 89 7.87 -22.11 17.95
C LEU A 89 8.72 -23.39 17.96
N ARG A 90 9.78 -23.46 17.15
CA ARG A 90 10.72 -24.60 17.18
C ARG A 90 11.46 -24.68 18.52
N SER A 91 11.87 -23.54 19.06
CA SER A 91 12.53 -23.44 20.36
C SER A 91 11.59 -23.88 21.48
N GLU A 92 10.36 -23.38 21.51
CA GLU A 92 9.35 -23.76 22.50
C GLU A 92 9.02 -25.26 22.44
N VAL A 93 8.83 -25.82 21.24
CA VAL A 93 8.59 -27.26 21.09
C VAL A 93 9.78 -28.09 21.56
N ALA A 94 11.01 -27.63 21.31
CA ALA A 94 12.21 -28.32 21.80
C ALA A 94 12.32 -28.26 23.33
N ALA A 95 12.02 -27.09 23.93
CA ALA A 95 11.98 -26.91 25.38
C ALA A 95 10.94 -27.83 26.03
N LEU A 96 9.71 -27.86 25.51
CA LEU A 96 8.65 -28.75 25.99
C LEU A 96 9.04 -30.22 25.91
N ARG A 97 9.67 -30.66 24.81
CA ARG A 97 10.18 -32.04 24.68
C ARG A 97 11.24 -32.37 25.73
N ALA A 98 12.16 -31.44 26.01
CA ALA A 98 13.17 -31.61 27.04
C ALA A 98 12.54 -31.69 28.44
N GLU A 99 11.54 -30.84 28.72
CA GLU A 99 10.80 -30.87 29.98
C GLU A 99 10.07 -32.21 30.17
N MET A 100 9.39 -32.72 29.14
CA MET A 100 8.73 -34.02 29.17
C MET A 100 9.72 -35.17 29.43
N ALA A 101 10.86 -35.22 28.71
CA ALA A 101 11.89 -36.23 28.94
C ALA A 101 12.47 -36.15 30.37
N SER A 102 12.62 -34.94 30.91
CA SER A 102 13.06 -34.75 32.30
C SER A 102 12.04 -35.26 33.33
N LEU A 103 10.74 -35.13 33.02
CA LEU A 103 9.65 -35.62 33.86
C LEU A 103 9.61 -37.15 33.84
N GLU A 104 9.70 -37.75 32.65
CA GLU A 104 9.76 -39.20 32.45
C GLU A 104 10.93 -39.81 33.24
N ASN A 105 12.14 -39.26 33.09
CA ASN A 105 13.32 -39.73 33.83
C ASN A 105 13.14 -39.61 35.35
N ARG A 106 12.56 -38.50 35.82
CA ARG A 106 12.28 -38.31 37.26
C ARG A 106 11.28 -39.35 37.78
N LEU A 107 10.24 -39.66 37.01
CA LEU A 107 9.27 -40.69 37.36
C LEU A 107 9.90 -42.09 37.36
N LEU A 108 10.68 -42.43 36.34
CA LEU A 108 11.39 -43.72 36.24
C LEU A 108 12.33 -43.94 37.42
N ILE A 109 13.14 -42.94 37.79
CA ILE A 109 14.06 -43.05 38.93
C ILE A 109 13.28 -43.20 40.25
N ARG A 110 12.23 -42.41 40.46
CA ARG A 110 11.41 -42.48 41.69
C ARG A 110 10.72 -43.83 41.84
N LEU A 111 10.11 -44.34 40.78
CA LEU A 111 9.43 -45.64 40.78
C LEU A 111 10.43 -46.78 40.91
N GLY A 112 11.55 -46.74 40.17
CA GLY A 112 12.62 -47.73 40.29
C GLY A 112 13.20 -47.82 41.70
N GLY A 113 13.47 -46.68 42.34
CA GLY A 113 13.93 -46.63 43.73
C GLY A 113 12.92 -47.24 44.71
N LEU A 114 11.63 -46.92 44.54
CA LEU A 114 10.56 -47.52 45.36
C LEU A 114 10.46 -49.04 45.18
N MET A 115 10.60 -49.53 43.94
CA MET A 115 10.62 -50.97 43.66
C MET A 115 11.81 -51.67 44.32
N VAL A 116 13.01 -51.09 44.28
CA VAL A 116 14.19 -51.65 44.96
C VAL A 116 13.96 -51.76 46.47
N ILE A 117 13.35 -50.73 47.09
CA ILE A 117 13.00 -50.76 48.52
C ILE A 117 11.98 -51.87 48.79
N LEU A 118 10.89 -51.95 48.00
CA LEU A 118 9.86 -52.96 48.16
C LEU A 118 10.41 -54.39 48.00
N PHE A 119 11.23 -54.64 46.98
CA PHE A 119 11.89 -55.94 46.77
C PHE A 119 12.84 -56.30 47.92
N GLY A 120 13.60 -55.33 48.43
CA GLY A 120 14.49 -55.53 49.58
C GLY A 120 13.73 -55.92 50.84
N LEU A 121 12.61 -55.25 51.13
CA LEU A 121 11.72 -55.58 52.24
C LEU A 121 11.10 -56.97 52.08
N MET A 122 10.61 -57.30 50.88
CA MET A 122 10.02 -58.60 50.57
C MET A 122 11.03 -59.75 50.75
N PHE A 123 12.26 -59.56 50.27
CA PHE A 123 13.33 -60.55 50.43
C PHE A 123 13.73 -60.74 51.90
N ALA A 124 13.85 -59.64 52.66
CA ALA A 124 14.12 -59.71 54.09
C ALA A 124 13.03 -60.48 54.85
N ALA A 125 11.76 -60.24 54.52
CA ALA A 125 10.62 -60.94 55.11
C ALA A 125 10.66 -62.45 54.81
N LEU A 126 10.94 -62.85 53.57
CA LEU A 126 11.06 -64.28 53.19
C LEU A 126 12.21 -64.99 53.93
N ARG A 127 13.33 -64.31 54.18
CA ARG A 127 14.47 -64.86 54.92
C ARG A 127 14.16 -65.03 56.41
N TYR A 128 13.41 -64.10 57.01
CA TYR A 128 13.15 -64.06 58.45
C TYR A 128 11.83 -64.74 58.87
N LEU A 129 11.05 -65.30 57.93
CA LEU A 129 9.84 -66.05 58.26
C LEU A 129 10.22 -67.42 58.84
N PRO A 130 9.86 -67.75 60.09
CA PRO A 130 10.16 -69.05 60.68
C PRO A 130 9.44 -70.17 59.91
N PRO A 131 10.08 -71.35 59.72
CA PRO A 131 9.49 -72.45 58.95
C PRO A 131 8.18 -72.90 59.60
N PRO A 132 7.13 -73.19 58.81
CA PRO A 132 5.87 -73.67 59.36
C PRO A 132 6.10 -75.01 60.07
N HIS A 133 5.70 -75.08 61.34
CA HIS A 133 5.70 -76.28 62.18
C HIS A 133 4.70 -77.32 61.68
#